data_AF-A0A329S265-F1
#
_entry.id   AF-A0A329S265-F1
#
_cell.length_a   1.000
_cell.length_b   1.000
_cell.length_c   1.000
_cell.angle_alpha   90.00
_cell.angle_beta   90.00
_cell.angle_gamma   90.00
#
_symmetry.space_group_name_H-M   'P 1'
#
loop_
_entity.id
_entity.type
_entity.pdbx_description
1 polymer ?
#
loop_
_entity_poly.entity_id
_entity_poly.type
_entity_poly.pdbx_seq_one_letter_code
_entity_poly.pdbx_strand_id
1 'polypeptide(L)'
;MQTVRRQLDRLFAVHMVIAVVTGALCFLTPHSLMAPMLGDASNTHLAHEFVRLYGALTLAQGWMVWRTRLVSDALIRRTFCQAYCICFLLQAVALLRAQMASPESHSMLHWINILLLSGLGCAYGYFLVFKTIKAFELPGMEKGLL
;
A
#
# COMPACT_ATOMS: atom_id res chain seq x y z
N MET A 1 -1.79 24.41 -7.37
CA MET A 1 -1.60 23.09 -8.03
C MET A 1 -0.23 22.46 -7.79
N GLN A 2 0.89 23.18 -7.96
CA GLN A 2 2.25 22.63 -7.78
C GLN A 2 2.51 22.02 -6.39
N THR A 3 1.95 22.60 -5.33
CA THR A 3 2.11 22.13 -3.94
C THR A 3 1.47 20.76 -3.70
N VAL A 4 0.30 20.49 -4.29
CA VAL A 4 -0.42 19.20 -4.17
C VAL A 4 0.34 18.11 -4.90
N ARG A 5 0.86 18.41 -6.09
CA ARG A 5 1.73 17.49 -6.84
C ARG A 5 2.96 17.11 -6.02
N ARG A 6 3.64 18.09 -5.41
CA ARG A 6 4.82 17.85 -4.56
C ARG A 6 4.49 17.02 -3.32
N GLN A 7 3.32 17.22 -2.71
CA GLN A 7 2.85 16.40 -1.58
C GLN A 7 2.60 14.94 -2.01
N LEU A 8 1.96 14.73 -3.16
CA LEU A 8 1.73 13.39 -3.70
C LEU A 8 3.03 12.69 -4.10
N ASP A 9 3.96 13.42 -4.73
CA ASP A 9 5.29 12.88 -5.07
C ASP A 9 6.09 12.48 -3.83
N ARG A 10 5.92 13.21 -2.70
CA ARG A 10 6.54 12.85 -1.42
C ARG A 10 5.89 11.58 -0.84
N LEU A 11 4.56 11.46 -0.91
CA LEU A 11 3.86 10.25 -0.49
C LEU A 11 4.33 9.03 -1.29
N PHE A 12 4.44 9.16 -2.62
CA PHE A 12 4.99 8.12 -3.50
C PHE A 12 6.45 7.79 -3.19
N ALA A 13 7.29 8.79 -2.92
CA ALA A 13 8.69 8.55 -2.53
C ALA A 13 8.81 7.78 -1.21
N VAL A 14 8.02 8.16 -0.19
CA VAL A 14 8.00 7.47 1.11
C VAL A 14 7.48 6.05 0.95
N HIS A 15 6.39 5.85 0.21
CA HIS A 15 5.86 4.52 -0.08
C HIS A 15 6.90 3.64 -0.77
N MET A 16 7.61 4.16 -1.77
CA MET A 16 8.67 3.41 -2.44
C MET A 16 9.73 2.93 -1.46
N VAL A 17 10.25 3.82 -0.61
CA VAL A 17 11.30 3.46 0.37
C VAL A 17 10.81 2.36 1.31
N ILE A 18 9.59 2.51 1.83
CA ILE A 18 8.99 1.50 2.71
C ILE A 18 8.84 0.18 1.95
N ALA A 19 8.27 0.20 0.75
CA ALA A 19 8.04 -0.99 -0.07
C ALA A 19 9.34 -1.71 -0.47
N VAL A 20 10.41 -0.96 -0.75
CA VAL A 20 11.73 -1.54 -1.03
C VAL A 20 12.30 -2.20 0.21
N VAL A 21 12.27 -1.53 1.36
CA VAL A 21 12.80 -2.08 2.62
C VAL A 21 12.00 -3.30 3.06
N THR A 22 10.67 -3.19 3.16
CA THR A 22 9.82 -4.29 3.61
C THR A 22 9.79 -5.42 2.59
N GLY A 23 9.71 -5.11 1.30
CA GLY A 23 9.73 -6.10 0.23
C GLY A 23 11.05 -6.87 0.17
N ALA A 24 12.19 -6.19 0.30
CA ALA A 24 13.50 -6.83 0.33
C ALA A 24 13.67 -7.69 1.58
N LEU A 25 13.24 -7.20 2.75
CA LEU A 25 13.23 -7.98 3.98
C LEU A 25 12.41 -9.26 3.80
N CYS A 26 11.13 -9.15 3.41
CA CYS A 26 10.25 -10.30 3.20
C CYS A 26 10.76 -11.29 2.12
N PHE A 27 11.36 -10.78 1.04
CA PHE A 27 11.88 -11.62 -0.03
C PHE A 27 13.15 -12.37 0.36
N LEU A 28 14.06 -11.70 1.08
CA LEU A 28 15.38 -12.23 1.42
C LEU A 28 15.42 -12.95 2.78
N THR A 29 14.41 -12.80 3.64
CA THR A 29 14.47 -13.38 4.98
C THR A 29 14.67 -14.90 4.93
N PRO A 30 15.71 -15.43 5.62
CA PRO A 30 15.89 -16.85 5.82
C PRO A 30 14.89 -17.40 6.85
N HIS A 31 14.52 -18.68 6.70
CA HIS A 31 13.53 -19.39 7.52
C HIS A 31 13.75 -19.25 9.04
N SER A 32 15.01 -19.10 9.48
CA SER A 32 15.42 -19.00 10.88
C SER A 32 14.96 -17.74 11.60
N LEU A 33 14.79 -16.62 10.89
CA LEU A 33 14.29 -15.37 11.48
C LEU A 33 12.75 -15.32 11.54
N MET A 34 12.09 -16.11 10.70
CA MET A 34 10.62 -16.14 10.60
C MET A 34 9.96 -17.19 11.50
N ALA A 35 10.67 -18.27 11.84
CA ALA A 35 10.18 -19.33 12.75
C ALA A 35 9.67 -18.82 14.12
N PRO A 36 10.34 -17.89 14.83
CA PRO A 36 9.81 -17.35 16.11
C PRO A 36 8.67 -16.34 15.92
N MET A 37 8.50 -15.76 14.72
CA MET A 37 7.44 -14.78 14.45
C MET A 37 6.13 -15.41 13.94
N LEU A 38 6.21 -16.52 13.18
CA LEU A 38 5.04 -17.14 12.54
C LEU A 38 4.34 -18.17 13.41
N GLY A 39 5.04 -18.80 14.35
CA GLY A 39 4.46 -19.81 15.23
C GLY A 39 4.08 -21.09 14.47
N ASP A 40 4.56 -22.21 15.00
CA ASP A 40 4.21 -23.59 14.60
C ASP A 40 4.86 -24.13 13.30
N ALA A 41 5.62 -25.23 13.46
CA ALA A 41 6.59 -25.74 12.48
C ALA A 41 5.97 -26.51 11.29
N SER A 42 4.66 -26.75 11.28
CA SER A 42 3.97 -27.56 10.26
C SER A 42 3.42 -26.74 9.09
N ASN A 43 3.01 -25.48 9.32
CA ASN A 43 2.48 -24.57 8.29
C ASN A 43 3.53 -23.56 7.77
N THR A 44 4.74 -23.59 8.32
CA THR A 44 5.77 -22.58 8.07
C THR A 44 6.34 -22.59 6.66
N HIS A 45 6.35 -23.70 5.93
CA HIS A 45 6.94 -23.73 4.58
C HIS A 45 6.09 -22.97 3.56
N LEU A 46 4.80 -23.30 3.48
CA LEU A 46 3.86 -22.64 2.58
C LEU A 46 3.72 -21.15 2.98
N ALA A 47 3.55 -20.85 4.28
CA ALA A 47 3.49 -19.48 4.74
C ALA A 47 4.75 -18.67 4.34
N HIS A 48 5.94 -19.26 4.43
CA HIS A 48 7.20 -18.61 4.04
C HIS A 48 7.29 -18.35 2.53
N GLU A 49 6.85 -19.29 1.69
CA GLU A 49 6.77 -19.07 0.24
C GLU A 49 5.80 -17.95 -0.12
N PHE A 50 4.64 -17.89 0.52
CA PHE A 50 3.69 -16.80 0.34
C PHE A 50 4.26 -15.44 0.79
N VAL A 51 5.04 -15.40 1.88
CA VAL A 51 5.74 -14.18 2.32
C VAL A 51 6.74 -13.71 1.28
N ARG A 52 7.51 -14.62 0.66
CA ARG A 52 8.46 -14.26 -0.42
C ARG A 52 7.74 -13.72 -1.66
N LEU A 53 6.66 -14.38 -2.08
CA LEU A 53 5.85 -13.90 -3.21
C LEU A 53 5.26 -12.52 -2.92
N TYR A 54 4.77 -12.31 -1.70
CA TYR A 54 4.28 -11.01 -1.26
C TYR A 54 5.38 -9.95 -1.20
N GLY A 55 6.59 -10.31 -0.78
CA GLY A 55 7.78 -9.46 -0.82
C GLY A 55 8.13 -9.04 -2.25
N ALA A 56 8.12 -9.97 -3.20
CA ALA A 56 8.37 -9.68 -4.62
C ALA A 56 7.31 -8.73 -5.22
N LEU A 57 6.03 -8.96 -4.89
CA LEU A 57 4.95 -8.05 -5.30
C LEU A 57 5.12 -6.66 -4.70
N THR A 58 5.50 -6.57 -3.43
CA THR A 58 5.74 -5.29 -2.73
C THR A 58 6.89 -4.53 -3.38
N LEU A 59 7.97 -5.21 -3.76
CA LEU A 59 9.09 -4.62 -4.51
C LEU A 59 8.64 -4.07 -5.87
N ALA A 60 7.86 -4.85 -6.62
CA ALA A 60 7.31 -4.43 -7.91
C ALA A 60 6.39 -3.20 -7.75
N GLN A 61 5.54 -3.18 -6.71
CA GLN A 61 4.70 -2.03 -6.39
C GLN A 61 5.55 -0.79 -6.07
N GLY A 62 6.62 -0.92 -5.27
CA GLY A 62 7.55 0.16 -4.98
C GLY A 62 8.19 0.76 -6.23
N TRP A 63 8.59 -0.09 -7.18
CA TRP A 63 9.09 0.35 -8.49
C TRP A 63 8.03 1.07 -9.31
N MET A 64 6.80 0.55 -9.37
CA MET A 64 5.69 1.19 -10.09
C MET A 64 5.41 2.60 -9.53
N VAL A 65 5.31 2.74 -8.21
CA VAL A 65 5.12 4.05 -7.55
C VAL A 65 6.24 5.02 -7.92
N TRP A 66 7.50 4.54 -7.93
CA TRP A 66 8.64 5.37 -8.31
C TRP A 66 8.53 5.92 -9.73
N ARG A 67 8.20 5.04 -10.69
CA ARG A 67 8.06 5.42 -12.10
C ARG A 67 6.89 6.37 -12.33
N THR A 68 5.78 6.22 -11.60
CA THR A 68 4.62 7.11 -11.68
C THR A 68 4.95 8.56 -11.31
N ARG A 69 6.03 8.83 -10.57
CA ARG A 69 6.50 10.20 -10.28
C ARG A 69 6.99 10.94 -11.51
N LEU A 70 7.48 10.22 -12.54
CA LEU A 70 7.95 10.81 -13.80
C LEU A 70 6.79 11.12 -14.76
N VAL A 71 5.66 10.45 -14.60
CA VAL A 71 4.47 10.65 -15.42
C VAL A 71 3.77 11.92 -14.95
N SER A 72 3.54 12.89 -15.84
CA SER A 72 2.84 14.14 -15.50
C SER A 72 1.31 14.04 -15.64
N ASP A 73 0.81 12.93 -16.18
CA ASP A 73 -0.60 12.69 -16.39
C ASP A 73 -1.36 12.55 -15.05
N ALA A 74 -2.37 13.39 -14.92
CA ALA A 74 -3.35 13.45 -13.87
C ALA A 74 -4.11 12.13 -13.65
N LEU A 75 -4.61 11.57 -14.75
CA LEU A 75 -5.49 10.41 -14.76
C LEU A 75 -4.73 9.20 -14.26
N ILE A 76 -3.52 8.97 -14.79
CA ILE A 76 -2.65 7.87 -14.38
C ILE A 76 -2.38 7.93 -12.87
N ARG A 77 -1.96 9.09 -12.35
CA ARG A 77 -1.69 9.28 -10.92
C ARG A 77 -2.91 9.00 -10.04
N ARG A 78 -4.11 9.42 -10.50
CA ARG A 78 -5.37 9.14 -9.81
C ARG A 78 -5.67 7.65 -9.78
N THR A 79 -5.54 6.95 -10.91
CA THR A 79 -5.77 5.50 -10.99
C THR A 79 -4.84 4.74 -10.05
N PHE A 80 -3.56 5.12 -9.98
CA PHE A 80 -2.62 4.54 -9.01
C PHE A 80 -3.06 4.78 -7.57
N CYS A 81 -3.47 6.00 -7.22
CA CYS A 81 -3.99 6.27 -5.88
C CYS A 81 -5.24 5.43 -5.56
N GLN A 82 -6.15 5.26 -6.51
CA GLN A 82 -7.36 4.42 -6.34
C GLN A 82 -6.98 2.96 -6.11
N ALA A 83 -6.08 2.43 -6.94
CA ALA A 83 -5.60 1.07 -6.81
C ALA A 83 -4.94 0.82 -5.44
N TYR A 84 -4.06 1.71 -4.98
CA TYR A 84 -3.42 1.58 -3.66
C TYR A 84 -4.41 1.75 -2.50
N CYS A 85 -5.35 2.69 -2.60
CA CYS A 85 -6.40 2.86 -1.59
C CYS A 85 -7.22 1.58 -1.43
N ILE A 86 -7.74 1.03 -2.53
CA ILE A 86 -8.52 -0.20 -2.53
C ILE A 86 -7.67 -1.37 -2.01
N CYS A 87 -6.45 -1.51 -2.52
CA CYS A 87 -5.56 -2.60 -2.13
C CYS A 87 -5.28 -2.60 -0.63
N PHE A 88 -4.92 -1.45 -0.05
CA PHE A 88 -4.61 -1.36 1.38
C PHE A 88 -5.81 -1.53 2.29
N LEU A 89 -6.98 -1.01 1.90
CA LEU A 89 -8.22 -1.25 2.64
C LEU A 89 -8.62 -2.74 2.62
N LEU A 90 -8.51 -3.40 1.46
CA LEU A 90 -8.79 -4.84 1.35
C LEU A 90 -7.82 -5.67 2.19
N GLN A 91 -6.53 -5.33 2.20
CA GLN A 91 -5.55 -5.99 3.06
C GLN A 91 -5.85 -5.79 4.55
N ALA A 92 -6.23 -4.58 4.96
CA ALA A 92 -6.61 -4.30 6.34
C ALA A 92 -7.85 -5.12 6.76
N VAL A 93 -8.87 -5.22 5.89
CA VAL A 93 -10.07 -6.05 6.13
C VAL A 93 -9.71 -7.53 6.21
N ALA A 94 -8.81 -8.02 5.34
CA ALA A 94 -8.36 -9.41 5.37
C ALA A 94 -7.66 -9.75 6.69
N LEU A 95 -6.76 -8.88 7.17
CA LEU A 95 -6.09 -9.07 8.45
C LEU A 95 -7.04 -8.93 9.65
N LEU A 96 -8.00 -8.01 9.58
CA LEU A 96 -9.02 -7.86 10.62
C LEU A 96 -9.90 -9.13 10.71
N ARG A 97 -10.32 -9.68 9.57
CA ARG A 97 -11.05 -10.95 9.50
C ARG A 97 -10.22 -12.09 10.10
N ALA A 98 -8.91 -12.15 9.81
CA ALA A 98 -8.03 -13.16 10.36
C ALA A 98 -7.93 -13.07 11.89
N GLN A 99 -7.83 -11.85 12.45
CA GLN A 99 -7.83 -11.63 13.90
C GLN A 99 -9.16 -12.00 14.56
N MET A 100 -10.30 -11.72 13.92
CA MET A 100 -11.62 -12.09 14.46
C MET A 100 -11.90 -13.59 14.39
N ALA A 101 -11.39 -14.28 13.37
CA ALA A 101 -11.62 -15.71 13.16
C ALA A 101 -10.69 -16.61 14.00
N SER A 102 -9.58 -16.07 14.51
CA SER A 102 -8.59 -16.82 15.30
C SER A 102 -8.21 -16.09 16.58
N PRO A 103 -9.12 -16.01 17.57
CA PRO A 103 -8.91 -15.28 18.82
C PRO A 103 -7.93 -15.93 19.81
N GLU A 104 -7.25 -17.01 19.45
CA GLU A 104 -6.13 -17.56 20.24
C GLU A 104 -4.75 -17.09 19.72
N SER A 105 -4.72 -16.46 18.54
CA SER A 105 -3.53 -15.95 17.84
C SER A 105 -3.59 -14.42 17.70
N HIS A 106 -3.83 -13.72 18.81
CA HIS A 106 -3.73 -12.26 18.86
C HIS A 106 -2.28 -11.81 18.82
N SER A 107 -1.65 -11.91 17.65
CA SER A 107 -0.31 -11.37 17.43
C SER A 107 -0.39 -9.84 17.35
N MET A 108 0.32 -9.13 18.24
CA MET A 108 0.42 -7.67 18.22
C MET A 108 0.90 -7.14 16.86
N LEU A 109 1.69 -7.92 16.12
CA LEU A 109 2.14 -7.59 14.77
C LEU A 109 0.98 -7.43 13.78
N HIS A 110 -0.06 -8.27 13.86
CA HIS A 110 -1.23 -8.15 12.98
C HIS A 110 -1.99 -6.85 13.25
N TRP A 111 -2.12 -6.44 14.51
CA TRP A 111 -2.78 -5.17 14.86
C TRP A 111 -2.00 -3.95 14.36
N ILE A 112 -0.67 -3.96 14.50
CA ILE A 112 0.19 -2.90 13.97
C ILE A 112 0.05 -2.83 12.44
N ASN A 113 0.05 -3.97 11.75
CA ASN A 113 -0.12 -4.02 10.30
C ASN A 113 -1.51 -3.51 9.87
N ILE A 114 -2.59 -3.88 10.57
CA ILE A 114 -3.95 -3.37 10.30
C ILE A 114 -3.98 -1.84 10.41
N LEU A 115 -3.40 -1.27 11.48
CA LEU A 115 -3.36 0.18 11.68
C LEU A 115 -2.56 0.89 10.59
N LEU A 116 -1.39 0.35 10.23
CA LEU A 116 -0.54 0.93 9.18
C LEU A 116 -1.23 0.88 7.82
N LEU A 117 -1.78 -0.28 7.43
CA LEU A 117 -2.47 -0.46 6.15
C LEU A 117 -3.73 0.40 6.06
N SER A 118 -4.52 0.46 7.14
CA SER A 118 -5.69 1.35 7.21
C SER A 118 -5.27 2.82 7.11
N GLY A 119 -4.20 3.22 7.81
CA GLY A 119 -3.66 4.57 7.75
C GLY A 119 -3.19 4.95 6.35
N LEU A 120 -2.46 4.07 5.66
CA LEU A 120 -2.07 4.29 4.27
C LEU A 120 -3.29 4.34 3.34
N GLY A 121 -4.24 3.41 3.47
CA GLY A 121 -5.48 3.39 2.69
C GLY A 121 -6.27 4.69 2.85
N CYS A 122 -6.46 5.15 4.10
CA CYS A 122 -7.10 6.42 4.42
C CYS A 122 -6.30 7.62 3.90
N ALA A 123 -4.97 7.60 3.95
CA ALA A 123 -4.15 8.68 3.38
C ALA A 123 -4.34 8.78 1.86
N TYR A 124 -4.30 7.67 1.13
CA TYR A 124 -4.59 7.66 -0.31
C TYR A 124 -6.04 8.07 -0.61
N GLY A 125 -6.99 7.60 0.19
CA GLY A 125 -8.40 8.02 0.13
C GLY A 125 -8.59 9.52 0.36
N TYR A 126 -7.88 10.11 1.33
CA TYR A 126 -7.91 11.54 1.59
C TYR A 126 -7.39 12.34 0.39
N PHE A 127 -6.28 11.90 -0.23
CA PHE A 127 -5.79 12.52 -1.45
C PHE A 127 -6.80 12.40 -2.60
N LEU A 128 -7.50 11.27 -2.71
CA LEU A 128 -8.53 11.04 -3.74
C LEU A 128 -9.79 11.90 -3.59
N VAL A 129 -10.29 12.03 -2.36
CA VAL A 129 -11.56 12.73 -2.11
C VAL A 129 -11.33 14.24 -1.99
N PHE A 130 -10.27 14.67 -1.31
CA PHE A 130 -10.11 16.08 -0.96
C PHE A 130 -9.09 16.84 -1.82
N LYS A 131 -8.05 16.15 -2.33
CA LYS A 131 -6.95 16.81 -3.06
C LYS A 131 -7.04 16.67 -4.57
N THR A 132 -7.53 15.55 -5.10
CA THR A 132 -7.64 15.34 -6.56
C THR A 132 -8.87 15.99 -7.17
N ILE A 133 -9.96 16.21 -6.42
CA ILE A 133 -11.15 16.92 -6.95
C ILE A 133 -10.81 18.36 -7.36
N LYS A 134 -9.94 19.07 -6.62
CA LYS A 134 -9.58 20.47 -6.91
C LYS A 134 -8.37 20.68 -7.84
N ALA A 135 -7.63 19.62 -8.17
CA ALA A 135 -6.37 19.72 -8.92
C ALA A 135 -6.48 19.23 -10.37
N PHE A 136 -7.62 18.63 -10.76
CA PHE A 136 -7.84 18.02 -12.06
C PHE A 136 -9.09 18.54 -12.80
N GLU A 137 -9.76 19.55 -12.26
CA GLU A 137 -10.61 20.42 -13.09
C GLU A 137 -9.68 21.12 -14.09
N LEU A 138 -9.78 20.74 -15.36
CA LEU A 138 -9.05 21.41 -16.44
C LEU A 138 -9.37 22.91 -16.42
N PRO A 139 -8.39 23.81 -16.68
CA PRO A 139 -8.70 25.19 -17.01
C PRO A 139 -9.47 25.18 -18.34
N GLY A 140 -10.80 25.17 -18.27
CA GLY A 140 -11.68 25.03 -19.43
C GLY A 140 -13.07 24.45 -19.14
N MET A 141 -13.36 23.95 -17.93
CA MET A 141 -14.70 23.48 -17.57
C MET A 141 -15.62 24.55 -16.97
N GLU A 142 -15.24 25.83 -17.03
CA GLU A 142 -16.20 26.93 -16.92
C GLU A 142 -16.72 27.26 -18.33
N LYS A 143 -17.99 26.91 -18.58
CA LYS A 143 -18.83 27.24 -19.75
C LYS A 143 -18.59 26.45 -21.02
N GLY A 144 -19.39 25.39 -21.20
CA GLY A 144 -19.60 24.75 -22.50
C GLY A 144 -20.68 23.68 -22.44
N LEU A 145 -21.93 24.10 -22.64
CA LEU A 145 -23.04 23.36 -23.28
C LEU A 145 -23.04 21.82 -23.21
N LEU A 146 -23.94 21.26 -22.39
CA LEU A 146 -25.19 20.62 -22.83
C LEU A 146 -26.09 20.38 -21.61
#